data_AF-A0A9D5RKP5-F1
#
_entry.id   AF-A0A9D5RKP5-F1
#
_cell.length_a   1.000
_cell.length_b   1.000
_cell.length_c   1.000
_cell.angle_alpha   90.00
_cell.angle_beta   90.00
_cell.angle_gamma   90.00
#
_symmetry.space_group_name_H-M   'P 1'
#
loop_
_entity.id
_entity.type
_entity.pdbx_description
1 polymer ?
#
loop_
_entity_poly.entity_id
_entity_poly.type
_entity_poly.pdbx_seq_one_letter_code
_entity_poly.pdbx_strand_id
1 'polypeptide(L)'
;MKIEEQENNNPFRMTISDPELIRKITEGGLESLSPDDINSIGIEVKDGQMFMGDASQAHLEDANRFIFRAAENGQTGPSPLRKGLVGYFVILLVVFIVLSIIGIICSKMFLPSLTYKDMIGFSFVFVVGLGLCLSEFRTAFAAKKYMTERVQGKCISHERASGSGNFRQRRSIYEYTYRGQVYRSHEKVYANRGYAKVGEVRELLISPENPRCIYDPKAGNARKLGMIGIGMIFIGIVAVVVVCVCING
;
A
#
# COMPACT_ATOMS: atom_id res chain seq x y z
N MET A 1 3.15 -26.75 -14.56
CA MET A 1 1.98 -25.84 -14.59
C MET A 1 2.52 -24.42 -14.49
N LYS A 2 2.57 -23.70 -15.62
CA LYS A 2 3.04 -22.31 -15.69
C LYS A 2 1.92 -21.40 -15.21
N ILE A 3 2.22 -20.51 -14.27
CA ILE A 3 1.28 -19.49 -13.79
C ILE A 3 1.64 -18.22 -14.56
N GLU A 4 0.75 -17.78 -15.45
CA GLU A 4 0.85 -16.49 -16.13
C GLU A 4 0.51 -15.35 -15.15
N GLU A 5 1.39 -14.35 -15.10
CA GLU A 5 1.16 -13.06 -14.44
C GLU A 5 0.06 -12.29 -15.19
N GLN A 6 -1.09 -12.09 -14.54
CA GLN A 6 -2.05 -11.08 -14.99
C GLN A 6 -1.71 -9.73 -14.36
N GLU A 7 -0.93 -8.98 -15.13
CA GLU A 7 -0.56 -7.57 -14.94
C GLU A 7 -1.83 -6.69 -15.03
N ASN A 8 -2.33 -6.25 -13.88
CA ASN A 8 -3.56 -5.47 -13.78
C ASN A 8 -3.27 -3.97 -13.99
N ASN A 9 -3.03 -3.60 -15.24
CA ASN A 9 -2.82 -2.21 -15.68
C ASN A 9 -4.16 -1.49 -15.84
N ASN A 10 -4.51 -0.62 -14.88
CA ASN A 10 -5.68 0.26 -15.00
C ASN A 10 -5.47 1.28 -16.13
N PRO A 11 -6.30 1.29 -17.20
CA PRO A 11 -6.19 2.28 -18.25
C PRO A 11 -6.70 3.66 -17.79
N PHE A 12 -5.90 4.70 -18.00
CA PHE A 12 -6.34 6.08 -17.81
C PHE A 12 -7.33 6.47 -18.93
N ARG A 13 -8.44 7.09 -18.54
CA ARG A 13 -9.51 7.55 -19.43
C ARG A 13 -9.41 9.05 -19.63
N MET A 14 -9.29 9.46 -20.88
CA MET A 14 -9.42 10.85 -21.29
C MET A 14 -10.59 10.98 -22.27
N THR A 15 -11.34 12.06 -22.15
CA THR A 15 -12.47 12.38 -23.03
C THR A 15 -12.00 13.45 -24.00
N ILE A 16 -12.03 13.16 -25.30
CA ILE A 16 -11.71 14.11 -26.37
C ILE A 16 -13.04 14.54 -26.97
N SER A 17 -13.30 15.85 -27.01
CA SER A 17 -14.58 16.40 -27.49
C SER A 17 -14.54 16.82 -28.96
N ASP A 18 -13.36 16.82 -29.58
CA ASP A 18 -13.16 17.23 -30.97
C ASP A 18 -13.32 16.03 -31.93
N PRO A 19 -14.36 16.02 -32.79
CA PRO A 19 -14.65 14.91 -33.69
C PRO A 19 -13.61 14.72 -34.80
N GLU A 20 -12.87 15.76 -35.21
CA GLU A 20 -11.82 15.62 -36.24
C GLU A 20 -10.58 14.94 -35.68
N LEU A 21 -10.22 15.27 -34.44
CA LEU A 21 -9.13 14.63 -33.69
C LEU A 21 -9.43 13.15 -33.41
N ILE A 22 -10.67 12.82 -33.06
CA ILE A 22 -11.11 11.43 -32.92
C ILE A 22 -10.92 10.67 -34.24
N ARG A 23 -11.29 11.28 -35.37
CA ARG A 23 -11.15 10.64 -36.67
C ARG A 23 -9.69 10.39 -37.03
N LYS A 24 -8.82 11.38 -36.83
CA LYS A 24 -7.36 11.26 -37.04
C LYS A 24 -6.75 10.15 -36.19
N ILE A 25 -7.08 10.08 -34.90
CA ILE A 25 -6.59 9.02 -33.98
C ILE A 25 -7.09 7.64 -34.43
N THR A 26 -8.35 7.54 -34.84
CA THR A 26 -8.97 6.28 -35.25
C THR A 26 -8.40 5.75 -36.56
N GLU A 27 -8.09 6.64 -37.52
CA GLU A 27 -7.62 6.29 -38.86
C GLU A 27 -6.09 6.15 -38.94
N GLY A 28 -5.32 6.91 -38.16
CA GLY A 28 -3.85 7.01 -38.28
C GLY A 28 -3.05 6.75 -37.01
N GLY A 29 -3.70 6.50 -35.86
CA GLY A 29 -3.02 6.36 -34.57
C GLY A 29 -2.42 7.67 -34.04
N LEU A 30 -1.82 7.64 -32.84
CA LEU A 30 -1.30 8.84 -32.17
C LEU A 30 -0.15 9.51 -32.96
N GLU A 31 0.57 8.73 -33.75
CA GLU A 31 1.71 9.16 -34.55
C GLU A 31 1.31 10.04 -35.74
N SER A 32 0.01 10.05 -36.08
CA SER A 32 -0.55 10.90 -37.14
C SER A 32 -0.94 12.31 -36.66
N LEU A 33 -0.87 12.57 -35.35
CA LEU A 33 -1.24 13.87 -34.78
C LEU A 33 -0.11 14.87 -34.95
N SER A 34 -0.45 16.08 -35.40
CA SER A 34 0.50 17.18 -35.40
C SER A 34 0.81 17.61 -33.95
N PRO A 35 1.97 18.23 -33.68
CA PRO A 35 2.30 18.76 -32.36
C PRO A 35 1.22 19.69 -31.79
N ASP A 36 0.54 20.46 -32.64
CA ASP A 36 -0.55 21.35 -32.25
C ASP A 36 -1.82 20.58 -31.86
N ASP A 37 -2.13 19.49 -32.57
CA ASP A 37 -3.23 18.58 -32.23
C ASP A 37 -2.97 17.93 -30.85
N ILE A 38 -1.73 17.52 -30.56
CA ILE A 38 -1.35 16.89 -29.28
C ILE A 38 -1.48 17.89 -28.11
N ASN A 39 -1.03 19.14 -28.32
CA ASN A 39 -1.17 20.21 -27.34
C ASN A 39 -2.64 20.55 -27.04
N SER A 40 -3.52 20.48 -28.04
CA SER A 40 -4.97 20.71 -27.86
C SER A 40 -5.65 19.66 -26.96
N ILE A 41 -5.05 18.46 -26.85
CA ILE A 41 -5.48 17.39 -25.96
C ILE A 41 -4.86 17.58 -24.54
N GLY A 42 -4.12 18.66 -24.28
CA GLY A 42 -3.47 18.88 -22.98
C GLY A 42 -2.23 18.00 -22.76
N ILE A 43 -1.64 17.48 -23.84
CA ILE A 43 -0.37 16.76 -23.82
C ILE A 43 0.69 17.72 -24.39
N GLU A 44 1.56 18.27 -23.55
CA GLU A 44 2.71 19.07 -23.97
C GLU A 44 3.87 18.16 -24.40
N VAL A 45 4.35 18.29 -25.63
CA VAL A 45 5.56 17.58 -26.07
C VAL A 45 6.76 18.50 -25.97
N LYS A 46 7.73 18.18 -25.11
CA LYS A 46 8.98 18.93 -24.94
C LYS A 46 10.17 18.01 -25.20
N ASP A 47 11.05 18.36 -26.12
CA ASP A 47 12.26 17.60 -26.48
C ASP A 47 12.01 16.12 -26.81
N GLY A 48 10.91 15.82 -27.52
CA GLY A 48 10.52 14.45 -27.89
C GLY A 48 9.95 13.63 -26.72
N GLN A 49 9.72 14.24 -25.56
CA GLN A 49 9.09 13.63 -24.40
C GLN A 49 7.68 14.21 -24.19
N MET A 50 6.69 13.33 -23.98
CA MET A 50 5.30 13.72 -23.74
C MET A 50 5.10 14.01 -22.25
N PHE A 51 4.70 15.24 -21.93
CA PHE A 51 4.29 15.73 -20.62
C PHE A 51 2.79 16.00 -20.66
N MET A 52 2.03 15.63 -19.64
CA MET A 52 0.61 15.98 -19.58
C MET A 52 0.49 17.31 -18.82
N GLY A 53 -0.02 18.36 -19.48
CA GLY A 53 -0.33 19.63 -18.86
C GLY A 53 -1.57 19.52 -17.97
N ASP A 54 -1.69 20.38 -16.96
CA ASP A 54 -2.83 20.44 -16.04
C ASP A 54 -4.11 20.86 -16.78
N ALA A 55 -4.76 19.91 -17.46
CA ALA A 55 -6.08 20.12 -18.01
C ALA A 55 -7.10 20.13 -16.84
N SER A 56 -7.54 21.33 -16.48
CA SER A 56 -8.65 21.54 -15.55
C SER A 56 -9.89 20.82 -16.09
N GLN A 57 -10.38 19.82 -15.36
CA GLN A 57 -11.59 19.08 -15.67
C GLN A 57 -12.81 19.98 -15.41
N ALA A 58 -13.14 20.87 -16.33
CA ALA A 58 -14.45 21.49 -16.40
C ALA A 58 -15.32 20.63 -17.32
N HIS A 59 -16.47 20.20 -16.78
CA HIS A 59 -17.71 19.79 -17.46
C HIS A 59 -17.57 19.21 -18.88
N LEU A 60 -17.89 17.93 -19.07
CA LEU A 60 -18.55 17.42 -20.29
C LEU A 60 -18.96 15.95 -20.08
N GLU A 61 -20.26 15.74 -19.91
CA GLU A 61 -20.96 14.48 -20.19
C GLU A 61 -21.05 14.32 -21.72
N ASP A 62 -20.99 13.08 -22.22
CA ASP A 62 -21.25 12.67 -23.61
C ASP A 62 -20.18 12.84 -24.73
N ALA A 63 -18.94 12.39 -24.53
CA ALA A 63 -18.05 12.10 -25.66
C ALA A 63 -17.21 10.81 -25.53
N ASN A 64 -16.90 10.24 -26.70
CA ASN A 64 -16.31 8.92 -26.92
C ASN A 64 -14.96 8.70 -26.20
N ARG A 65 -14.81 7.52 -25.59
CA ARG A 65 -13.72 7.17 -24.68
C ARG A 65 -12.55 6.53 -25.41
N PHE A 66 -11.38 7.15 -25.39
CA PHE A 66 -10.12 6.51 -25.79
C PHE A 66 -9.25 6.23 -24.56
N ILE A 67 -8.56 5.09 -24.60
CA ILE A 67 -7.73 4.55 -23.52
C ILE A 67 -6.26 4.79 -23.87
N PHE A 68 -5.53 5.50 -23.02
CA PHE A 68 -4.09 5.70 -23.17
C PHE A 68 -3.33 4.97 -22.04
N ARG A 69 -2.32 4.17 -22.42
CA ARG A 69 -1.34 3.60 -21.48
C ARG A 69 -0.21 4.62 -21.31
N ALA A 70 -0.03 5.12 -20.09
CA ALA A 70 1.19 5.84 -19.74
C ALA A 70 2.36 4.85 -19.78
N ALA A 71 3.41 5.17 -20.55
CA ALA A 71 4.67 4.45 -20.50
C ALA A 71 5.24 4.59 -19.09
N GLU A 72 5.25 3.49 -18.35
CA GLU A 72 5.81 3.40 -17.01
C GLU A 72 7.34 3.53 -17.14
N ASN A 73 7.84 4.76 -17.14
CA ASN A 73 9.27 5.00 -17.08
C ASN A 73 9.78 4.43 -15.75
N GLY A 74 10.57 3.35 -15.86
CA GLY A 74 11.11 2.53 -14.79
C GLY A 74 12.06 3.23 -13.83
N GLN A 75 11.58 4.24 -13.10
CA GLN A 75 12.18 4.64 -11.82
C GLN A 75 11.50 3.90 -10.67
N THR A 76 11.44 2.57 -10.78
CA THR A 76 11.41 1.69 -9.61
C THR A 76 12.79 1.71 -8.95
N GLY A 77 13.15 2.84 -8.34
CA GLY A 77 14.22 2.83 -7.34
C GLY A 77 13.86 1.76 -6.30
N PRO A 78 14.80 0.88 -5.89
CA PRO A 78 14.49 -0.23 -5.01
C PRO A 78 13.92 0.34 -3.71
N SER A 79 12.60 0.19 -3.52
CA SER A 79 11.97 0.68 -2.31
C SER A 79 12.70 0.05 -1.11
N PRO A 80 13.23 0.85 -0.16
CA PRO A 80 14.01 0.33 0.96
C PRO A 80 13.20 -0.66 1.85
N LEU A 81 11.89 -0.71 1.65
CA LEU A 81 10.97 -1.69 2.24
C LEU A 81 11.17 -3.13 1.72
N ARG A 82 11.54 -3.35 0.45
CA ARG A 82 11.65 -4.71 -0.11
C ARG A 82 12.87 -5.48 0.42
N LYS A 83 14.03 -4.83 0.57
CA LYS A 83 15.27 -5.51 1.01
C LYS A 83 15.21 -6.00 2.46
N GLY A 84 14.46 -5.34 3.35
CA GLY A 84 14.29 -5.80 4.73
C GLY A 84 13.22 -6.87 4.91
N LEU A 85 12.40 -7.15 3.90
CA LEU A 85 11.28 -8.10 4.01
C LEU A 85 11.79 -9.54 4.13
N VAL A 86 12.77 -9.91 3.31
CA VAL A 86 13.40 -11.24 3.31
C VAL A 86 14.08 -11.51 4.65
N GLY A 87 14.93 -10.59 5.12
CA GLY A 87 15.64 -10.75 6.40
C GLY A 87 14.68 -10.91 7.59
N TYR A 88 13.54 -10.22 7.56
CA TYR A 88 12.52 -10.36 8.59
C TYR A 88 11.83 -11.72 8.58
N PHE A 89 11.49 -12.27 7.41
CA PHE A 89 10.96 -13.63 7.33
C PHE A 89 11.98 -14.67 7.81
N VAL A 90 13.27 -14.48 7.50
CA VAL A 90 14.34 -15.34 8.02
C VAL A 90 14.40 -15.27 9.55
N ILE A 91 14.35 -14.07 10.14
CA ILE A 91 14.34 -13.90 11.61
C ILE A 91 13.13 -14.61 12.23
N LEU A 92 11.92 -14.43 11.69
CA LEU A 92 10.72 -15.11 12.19
C LEU A 92 10.82 -16.64 12.09
N LEU A 93 11.39 -17.15 10.98
CA LEU A 93 11.61 -18.58 10.78
C LEU A 93 12.60 -19.14 11.81
N VAL A 94 13.69 -18.43 12.09
CA VAL A 94 14.66 -18.83 13.12
C VAL A 94 13.99 -18.84 14.50
N VAL A 95 13.21 -17.80 14.84
CA VAL A 95 12.46 -17.75 16.11
C VAL A 95 11.48 -18.92 16.22
N PHE A 96 10.78 -19.26 15.13
CA PHE A 96 9.88 -20.42 15.10
C PHE A 96 10.59 -21.74 15.39
N ILE A 97 11.73 -21.99 14.76
CA ILE A 97 12.51 -23.20 14.97
C ILE A 97 12.99 -23.29 16.43
N VAL A 98 13.54 -22.19 16.96
CA VAL A 98 14.04 -22.13 18.34
C VAL A 98 12.92 -22.37 19.35
N LEU A 99 11.78 -21.68 19.21
CA LEU A 99 10.63 -21.86 20.10
C LEU A 99 10.05 -23.28 20.03
N SER A 100 10.00 -23.87 18.84
CA SER A 100 9.52 -25.25 18.68
C SER A 100 10.42 -26.25 19.39
N ILE A 101 11.74 -26.11 19.27
CA ILE A 101 12.71 -26.98 19.95
C ILE A 101 12.60 -26.82 21.47
N ILE A 102 12.56 -25.58 21.98
CA ILE A 102 12.41 -25.30 23.41
C ILE A 102 11.09 -25.88 23.92
N GLY A 103 9.97 -25.66 23.22
CA GLY A 103 8.67 -26.19 23.58
C GLY A 103 8.63 -27.71 23.65
N ILE A 104 9.26 -28.40 22.68
CA ILE A 104 9.37 -29.86 22.69
C ILE A 104 10.19 -30.35 23.91
N ILE A 105 11.32 -29.71 24.22
CA ILE A 105 12.13 -30.07 25.39
C ILE A 105 11.34 -29.84 26.69
N CYS A 106 10.69 -28.68 26.84
CA CYS A 106 9.87 -28.34 28.00
C CYS A 106 8.68 -29.28 28.16
N SER A 107 8.01 -29.68 27.08
CA SER A 107 6.88 -30.63 27.14
C SER A 107 7.31 -31.97 27.72
N LYS A 108 8.49 -32.48 27.34
CA LYS A 108 9.03 -33.72 27.89
C LYS A 108 9.38 -33.65 29.37
N MET A 109 9.76 -32.47 29.86
CA MET A 109 10.19 -32.28 31.25
C MET A 109 9.02 -31.95 32.20
N PHE A 110 8.02 -31.19 31.73
CA PHE A 110 7.02 -30.58 32.61
C PHE A 110 5.57 -30.86 32.21
N LEU A 111 5.28 -31.18 30.94
CA LEU A 111 3.92 -31.32 30.40
C LEU A 111 3.80 -32.53 29.46
N PRO A 112 3.85 -33.77 29.99
CA PRO A 112 3.85 -34.99 29.17
C PRO A 112 2.52 -35.21 28.42
N SER A 113 1.46 -34.49 28.80
CA SER A 113 0.15 -34.51 28.13
C SER A 113 0.12 -33.77 26.79
N LEU A 114 1.09 -32.90 26.52
CA LEU A 114 1.16 -32.13 25.27
C LEU A 114 2.00 -32.85 24.21
N THR A 115 1.42 -33.05 23.03
CA THR A 115 2.14 -33.69 21.93
C THR A 115 3.08 -32.71 21.25
N TYR A 116 4.10 -33.23 20.57
CA TYR A 116 5.01 -32.39 19.78
C TYR A 116 4.29 -31.59 18.68
N LYS A 117 3.14 -32.09 18.18
CA LYS A 117 2.30 -31.40 17.19
C LYS A 117 1.67 -30.14 17.78
N ASP A 118 1.21 -30.23 19.03
CA ASP A 118 0.63 -29.08 19.74
C ASP A 118 1.68 -27.99 19.98
N MET A 119 2.90 -28.39 20.37
CA MET A 119 4.03 -27.47 20.55
C MET A 119 4.43 -26.73 19.27
N ILE A 120 4.46 -27.45 18.14
CA ILE A 120 4.70 -26.85 16.83
C ILE A 120 3.56 -25.88 16.47
N GLY A 121 2.31 -26.27 16.72
CA GLY A 121 1.13 -25.43 16.52
C GLY A 121 1.18 -24.13 17.33
N PHE A 122 1.47 -24.22 18.63
CA PHE A 122 1.60 -23.06 19.50
C PHE A 122 2.75 -22.14 19.08
N SER A 123 3.89 -22.71 18.69
CA SER A 123 5.03 -21.95 18.20
C SER A 123 4.69 -21.19 16.92
N PHE A 124 3.94 -21.82 16.02
CA PHE A 124 3.47 -21.18 14.79
C PHE A 124 2.52 -20.01 15.09
N VAL A 125 1.49 -20.24 15.92
CA VAL A 125 0.51 -19.21 16.31
C VAL A 125 1.20 -18.05 17.01
N PHE A 126 2.14 -18.34 17.90
CA PHE A 126 2.92 -17.33 18.62
C PHE A 126 3.77 -16.49 17.66
N VAL A 127 4.47 -17.12 16.71
CA VAL A 127 5.32 -16.42 15.73
C VAL A 127 4.48 -15.58 14.77
N VAL A 128 3.29 -16.04 14.37
CA VAL A 128 2.35 -15.23 13.60
C VAL A 128 1.91 -14.00 14.40
N GLY A 129 1.53 -14.18 15.67
CA GLY A 129 1.18 -13.07 16.56
C GLY A 129 2.32 -12.06 16.75
N LEU A 130 3.53 -12.55 17.01
CA LEU A 130 4.74 -11.75 17.12
C LEU A 130 5.04 -11.01 15.81
N GLY A 131 4.88 -11.69 14.67
CA GLY A 131 5.04 -11.12 13.35
C GLY A 131 4.13 -9.92 13.13
N LEU A 132 2.83 -10.09 13.39
CA LEU A 132 1.84 -9.01 13.27
C LEU A 132 2.17 -7.80 14.17
N CYS A 133 2.70 -8.03 15.38
CA CYS A 133 3.16 -6.95 16.25
C CYS A 133 4.39 -6.25 15.65
N LEU A 134 5.39 -7.00 15.20
CA LEU A 134 6.67 -6.48 14.71
C LEU A 134 6.59 -5.78 13.35
N SER A 135 5.65 -6.17 12.48
CA SER A 135 5.50 -5.56 11.15
C SER A 135 5.20 -4.06 11.24
N GLU A 136 4.45 -3.64 12.27
CA GLU A 136 4.07 -2.23 12.47
C GLU A 136 5.19 -1.39 13.09
N PHE A 137 6.08 -2.00 13.89
CA PHE A 137 7.28 -1.30 14.34
C PHE A 137 8.19 -0.96 13.17
N ARG A 138 8.27 -1.84 12.16
CA ARG A 138 9.07 -1.61 10.95
C ARG A 138 8.52 -0.48 10.09
N THR A 139 7.20 -0.44 9.88
CA THR A 139 6.56 0.64 9.11
C THR A 139 6.75 1.99 9.81
N ALA A 140 6.58 2.03 11.13
CA ALA A 140 6.82 3.23 11.93
C ALA A 140 8.29 3.69 11.87
N PHE A 141 9.24 2.76 11.95
CA PHE A 141 10.67 3.08 11.87
C PHE A 141 11.08 3.58 10.48
N ALA A 142 10.54 2.97 9.42
CA ALA A 142 10.76 3.42 8.04
C ALA A 142 10.16 4.81 7.81
N ALA A 143 8.94 5.07 8.28
CA ALA A 143 8.32 6.39 8.20
C ALA A 143 9.19 7.45 8.90
N LYS A 144 9.66 7.17 10.12
CA LYS A 144 10.53 8.09 10.88
C LYS A 144 11.88 8.36 10.19
N LYS A 145 12.42 7.38 9.45
CA LYS A 145 13.72 7.50 8.79
C LYS A 145 13.68 8.29 7.48
N TYR A 146 12.60 8.16 6.70
CA TYR A 146 12.55 8.67 5.33
C TYR A 146 11.55 9.82 5.11
N MET A 147 10.72 10.13 6.11
CA MET A 147 9.69 11.16 5.98
C MET A 147 9.82 12.15 7.14
N THR A 148 10.49 13.26 6.85
CA THR A 148 10.93 14.24 7.86
C THR A 148 10.15 15.54 7.82
N GLU A 149 9.57 15.88 6.67
CA GLU A 149 8.87 17.15 6.45
C GLU A 149 7.38 17.02 6.75
N ARG A 150 6.81 18.03 7.42
CA ARG A 150 5.40 18.07 7.84
C ARG A 150 4.63 19.05 6.97
N VAL A 151 3.53 18.61 6.38
CA VAL A 151 2.64 19.45 5.56
C VAL A 151 1.19 19.21 5.94
N GLN A 152 0.36 20.24 5.80
CA GLN A 152 -1.09 20.08 5.95
C GLN A 152 -1.68 19.65 4.61
N GLY A 153 -2.23 18.44 4.56
CA GLY A 153 -2.89 17.90 3.38
C GLY A 153 -4.39 17.77 3.58
N LYS A 154 -5.15 18.24 2.60
CA LYS A 154 -6.61 18.09 2.55
C LYS A 154 -6.95 16.84 1.78
N CYS A 155 -7.78 15.96 2.36
CA CYS A 155 -8.28 14.80 1.65
C CYS A 155 -9.28 15.24 0.57
N ILE A 156 -8.98 14.96 -0.70
CA ILE A 156 -9.82 15.35 -1.84
C ILE A 156 -10.75 14.22 -2.29
N SER A 157 -10.30 12.97 -2.15
CA SER A 157 -11.06 11.80 -2.59
C SER A 157 -10.54 10.51 -1.95
N HIS A 158 -11.27 9.42 -2.19
CA HIS A 158 -10.87 8.08 -1.78
C HIS A 158 -10.74 7.19 -2.99
N GLU A 159 -9.69 6.37 -2.97
CA GLU A 159 -9.62 5.22 -3.85
C GLU A 159 -10.00 3.97 -3.08
N ARG A 160 -10.73 3.07 -3.74
CA ARG A 160 -11.24 1.83 -3.15
C ARG A 160 -10.52 0.66 -3.79
N ALA A 161 -10.07 -0.29 -2.97
CA ALA A 161 -9.61 -1.56 -3.51
C ALA A 161 -10.84 -2.39 -3.94
N SER A 162 -10.87 -2.85 -5.20
CA SER A 162 -11.83 -3.84 -5.68
C SER A 162 -11.36 -5.24 -5.28
N GLY A 163 -11.76 -5.69 -4.10
CA GLY A 163 -11.51 -7.05 -3.63
C GLY A 163 -12.78 -7.90 -3.68
N SER A 164 -12.61 -9.22 -3.89
CA SER A 164 -13.66 -10.24 -3.74
C SER A 164 -14.08 -10.34 -2.26
N GLY A 165 -14.98 -9.46 -1.81
CA GLY A 165 -15.57 -9.51 -0.47
C GLY A 165 -16.08 -8.16 0.04
N ASN A 166 -16.98 -8.18 1.04
CA ASN A 166 -17.59 -6.98 1.65
C ASN A 166 -16.63 -6.06 2.43
N PHE A 167 -15.32 -6.36 2.47
CA PHE A 167 -14.32 -5.53 3.13
C PHE A 167 -13.90 -4.36 2.23
N ARG A 168 -14.53 -3.21 2.43
CA ARG A 168 -14.23 -1.96 1.72
C ARG A 168 -12.96 -1.31 2.27
N GLN A 169 -11.80 -1.72 1.77
CA GLN A 169 -10.54 -1.04 2.03
C GLN A 169 -10.45 0.24 1.19
N ARG A 170 -10.05 1.35 1.83
CA ARG A 170 -9.92 2.67 1.19
C ARG A 170 -8.54 3.25 1.43
N ARG A 171 -8.04 4.03 0.48
CA ARG A 171 -6.88 4.91 0.69
C ARG A 171 -7.29 6.35 0.44
N SER A 172 -6.76 7.24 1.26
CA SER A 172 -7.02 8.67 1.14
C SER A 172 -6.12 9.27 0.07
N ILE A 173 -6.70 10.11 -0.80
CA ILE A 173 -5.96 10.96 -1.73
C ILE A 173 -5.93 12.36 -1.13
N TYR A 174 -4.73 12.91 -0.98
CA TYR A 174 -4.47 14.21 -0.38
C TYR A 174 -3.96 15.20 -1.42
N GLU A 175 -4.37 16.45 -1.26
CA GLU A 175 -3.78 17.60 -1.93
C GLU A 175 -3.09 18.48 -0.88
N TYR A 176 -1.86 18.90 -1.15
CA TYR A 176 -1.06 19.73 -0.25
C TYR A 176 -0.07 20.58 -1.04
N THR A 177 0.33 21.71 -0.46
CA THR A 177 1.34 22.60 -1.03
C THR A 177 2.68 22.37 -0.35
N TYR A 178 3.73 22.18 -1.14
CA TYR A 178 5.10 22.09 -0.66
C TYR A 178 6.02 22.88 -1.59
N ARG A 179 6.85 23.78 -1.03
CA ARG A 179 7.75 24.67 -1.80
C ARG A 179 7.05 25.44 -2.93
N GLY A 180 5.83 25.91 -2.69
CA GLY A 180 5.05 26.69 -3.65
C GLY A 180 4.38 25.87 -4.76
N GLN A 181 4.57 24.54 -4.79
CA GLN A 181 3.91 23.65 -5.74
C GLN A 181 2.81 22.84 -5.07
N VAL A 182 1.72 22.62 -5.79
CA VAL A 182 0.60 21.77 -5.35
C VAL A 182 0.90 20.33 -5.76
N TYR A 183 0.82 19.41 -4.79
CA TYR A 183 1.00 17.98 -5.00
C TYR A 183 -0.29 17.24 -4.69
N ARG A 184 -0.55 16.18 -5.45
CA ARG A 184 -1.60 15.19 -5.18
C ARG A 184 -0.97 13.83 -5.01
N SER A 185 -1.22 13.22 -3.85
CA SER A 185 -0.62 11.94 -3.48
C SER A 185 -1.59 11.07 -2.71
N HIS A 186 -1.35 9.78 -2.73
CA HIS A 186 -2.18 8.79 -2.05
C HIS A 186 -1.36 7.95 -1.08
N GLU A 187 -2.01 7.43 -0.05
CA GLU A 187 -1.38 6.47 0.84
C GLU A 187 -1.03 5.18 0.08
N LYS A 188 0.17 4.64 0.30
CA LYS A 188 0.60 3.40 -0.37
C LYS A 188 -0.26 2.19 -0.04
N VAL A 189 -0.90 2.18 1.11
CA VAL A 189 -1.57 0.99 1.66
C VAL A 189 -3.01 1.33 1.97
N TYR A 190 -3.93 0.54 1.43
CA TYR A 190 -5.34 0.64 1.74
C TYR A 190 -5.62 0.30 3.22
N ALA A 191 -6.60 0.97 3.83
CA ALA A 191 -6.98 0.76 5.21
C ALA A 191 -8.50 0.65 5.36
N ASN A 192 -8.94 -0.16 6.33
CA ASN A 192 -10.35 -0.25 6.72
C ASN A 192 -10.74 0.79 7.78
N ARG A 193 -9.75 1.33 8.50
CA ARG A 193 -9.93 2.28 9.59
C ARG A 193 -8.85 3.36 9.51
N GLY A 194 -9.17 4.53 10.06
CA GLY A 194 -8.23 5.63 10.16
C GLY A 194 -7.98 6.41 8.87
N TYR A 195 -8.67 6.11 7.76
CA TYR A 195 -8.61 6.96 6.56
C TYR A 195 -9.25 8.34 6.84
N ALA A 196 -8.82 9.37 6.11
CA ALA A 196 -9.36 10.72 6.22
C ALA A 196 -10.76 10.80 5.60
N LYS A 197 -11.66 11.64 6.14
CA LYS A 197 -12.90 11.98 5.43
C LYS A 197 -12.58 12.96 4.29
N VAL A 198 -13.34 12.92 3.20
CA VAL A 198 -13.20 13.94 2.14
C VAL A 198 -13.44 15.32 2.77
N GLY A 199 -12.53 16.26 2.50
CA GLY A 199 -12.49 17.59 3.11
C GLY A 199 -11.72 17.67 4.43
N GLU A 200 -11.38 16.55 5.09
CA GLU A 200 -10.59 16.55 6.33
C GLU A 200 -9.15 16.98 6.02
N VAL A 201 -8.63 17.91 6.82
CA VAL A 201 -7.23 18.33 6.77
C VAL A 201 -6.45 17.54 7.82
N ARG A 202 -5.32 16.97 7.42
CA ARG A 202 -4.42 16.21 8.30
C ARG A 202 -2.98 16.63 8.09
N GLU A 203 -2.21 16.52 9.16
CA GLU A 203 -0.76 16.63 9.09
C GLU A 203 -0.20 15.35 8.44
N LEU A 204 0.52 15.52 7.34
CA LEU A 204 1.18 14.46 6.58
C LEU A 204 2.69 14.59 6.74
N LEU A 205 3.37 13.44 6.79
CA LEU A 205 4.81 13.36 6.67
C LEU A 205 5.19 13.06 5.22
N ILE A 206 6.08 13.85 4.64
CA ILE A 206 6.56 13.69 3.27
C ILE A 206 8.08 13.52 3.23
N SER A 207 8.56 12.84 2.19
CA SER A 207 10.00 12.79 1.89
C SER A 207 10.43 14.06 1.15
N PRO A 208 11.48 14.77 1.59
CA PRO A 208 12.00 15.93 0.85
C PRO A 208 12.60 15.54 -0.51
N GLU A 209 13.09 14.31 -0.66
CA GLU A 209 13.64 13.78 -1.93
C GLU A 209 12.54 13.39 -2.92
N ASN A 210 11.37 13.00 -2.41
CA ASN A 210 10.21 12.65 -3.22
C ASN A 210 8.93 13.09 -2.52
N PRO A 211 8.43 14.31 -2.80
CA PRO A 211 7.28 14.87 -2.11
C PRO A 211 6.00 14.09 -2.37
N ARG A 212 5.94 13.21 -3.40
CA ARG A 212 4.80 12.32 -3.65
C ARG A 212 4.72 11.12 -2.70
N CYS A 213 5.82 10.79 -2.02
CA CYS A 213 5.81 9.77 -0.98
C CYS A 213 5.29 10.35 0.33
N ILE A 214 4.06 9.99 0.69
CA ILE A 214 3.37 10.49 1.89
C ILE A 214 3.16 9.39 2.93
N TYR A 215 3.06 9.80 4.19
CA TYR A 215 2.59 9.01 5.32
C TYR A 215 1.67 9.84 6.20
N ASP A 216 0.46 9.35 6.45
CA ASP A 216 -0.47 9.89 7.44
C ASP A 216 -0.22 9.21 8.79
N PRO A 217 0.28 9.93 9.81
CA PRO A 217 0.50 9.37 11.15
C PRO A 217 -0.78 8.90 11.84
N LYS A 218 -1.93 9.54 11.58
CA LYS A 218 -3.21 9.19 12.18
C LYS A 218 -3.75 7.88 11.60
N ALA A 219 -3.69 7.72 10.28
CA ALA A 219 -4.02 6.47 9.62
C ALA A 219 -3.04 5.35 10.01
N GLY A 220 -1.73 5.65 10.05
CA GLY A 220 -0.68 4.74 10.49
C GLY A 220 -0.88 4.24 11.93
N ASN A 221 -1.21 5.14 12.86
CA ASN A 221 -1.47 4.78 14.26
C ASN A 221 -2.70 3.89 14.42
N ALA A 222 -3.79 4.17 13.68
CA ALA A 222 -4.99 3.34 13.71
C ALA A 222 -4.71 1.92 13.20
N ARG A 223 -3.91 1.78 12.13
CA ARG A 223 -3.45 0.48 11.63
C ARG A 223 -2.56 -0.24 12.65
N LYS A 224 -1.57 0.48 13.20
CA LYS A 224 -0.66 -0.03 14.21
C LYS A 224 -1.41 -0.60 15.41
N LEU A 225 -2.38 0.14 15.96
CA LEU A 225 -3.17 -0.30 17.10
C LEU A 225 -4.00 -1.55 16.79
N GLY A 226 -4.61 -1.61 15.60
CA GLY A 226 -5.39 -2.77 15.17
C GLY A 226 -4.54 -4.03 15.01
N MET A 227 -3.40 -3.93 14.32
CA MET A 227 -2.52 -5.07 14.06
C MET A 227 -1.81 -5.57 15.33
N ILE A 228 -1.37 -4.67 16.22
CA ILE A 228 -0.84 -5.04 17.53
C ILE A 228 -1.92 -5.72 18.37
N GLY A 229 -3.16 -5.20 18.37
CA GLY A 229 -4.27 -5.81 19.11
C GLY A 229 -4.53 -7.25 18.65
N ILE A 230 -4.58 -7.49 17.34
CA ILE A 230 -4.75 -8.84 16.76
C ILE A 230 -3.56 -9.74 17.13
N GLY A 231 -2.33 -9.24 17.00
CA GLY A 231 -1.13 -10.00 17.36
C GLY A 231 -1.11 -10.40 18.85
N MET A 232 -1.53 -9.51 19.74
CA MET A 232 -1.66 -9.78 21.17
C MET A 232 -2.72 -10.84 21.49
N ILE A 233 -3.81 -10.91 20.71
CA ILE A 233 -4.82 -11.97 20.86
C ILE A 233 -4.20 -13.34 20.56
N PHE A 234 -3.44 -13.47 19.47
CA PHE A 234 -2.77 -14.73 19.15
C PHE A 234 -1.77 -15.16 20.23
N ILE A 235 -0.98 -14.22 20.74
CA ILE A 235 -0.05 -14.49 21.85
C ILE A 235 -0.82 -14.87 23.13
N GLY A 236 -1.90 -14.17 23.43
CA GLY A 236 -2.75 -14.43 24.60
C GLY A 236 -3.42 -15.80 24.56
N ILE A 237 -3.91 -16.25 23.40
CA ILE A 237 -4.50 -17.59 23.24
C ILE A 237 -3.47 -18.67 23.59
N VAL A 238 -2.24 -18.55 23.09
CA VAL A 238 -1.16 -19.51 23.42
C VAL A 238 -0.88 -19.50 24.92
N ALA A 239 -0.76 -18.31 25.54
CA ALA A 239 -0.53 -18.19 26.97
C ALA A 239 -1.64 -18.84 27.81
N VAL A 240 -2.91 -18.57 27.48
CA VAL A 240 -4.06 -19.15 28.19
C VAL A 240 -4.07 -20.66 28.06
N VAL A 241 -3.88 -21.20 26.85
CA VAL A 241 -3.86 -22.66 26.65
C VAL A 241 -2.75 -23.31 27.47
N VAL A 242 -1.52 -22.76 27.42
CA VAL A 242 -0.40 -23.29 28.21
C VAL A 242 -0.72 -23.24 29.71
N VAL A 243 -1.22 -22.12 30.23
CA VAL A 243 -1.58 -21.97 31.65
C VAL A 243 -2.69 -22.95 32.04
N CYS A 244 -3.74 -23.09 31.23
CA CYS A 244 -4.82 -24.04 31.51
C CYS A 244 -4.32 -25.48 31.54
N VAL A 245 -3.37 -25.86 30.68
CA VAL A 245 -2.78 -27.20 30.73
C VAL A 245 -1.87 -27.36 31.94
N CYS A 246 -1.09 -26.34 32.32
CA CYS A 246 -0.26 -26.38 33.52
C CYS A 246 -1.07 -26.45 34.84
N ILE A 247 -2.29 -25.91 34.87
CA ILE A 247 -3.15 -25.92 36.07
C ILE A 247 -3.95 -27.22 36.18
N ASN A 248 -4.39 -27.79 35.05
CA ASN A 248 -5.28 -28.96 35.02
C ASN A 248 -4.56 -30.30 34.76
N GLY A 249 -3.26 -30.27 34.46
CA GLY A 249 -2.42 -31.46 34.24
C GLY A 249 -1.53 -31.73 35.44
#